data_AF-A0A653PH86-F1
#
_entry.id   AF-A0A653PH86-F1
#
_cell.length_a   1.000
_cell.length_b   1.000
_cell.length_c   1.000
_cell.angle_alpha   90.00
_cell.angle_beta   90.00
_cell.angle_gamma   90.00
#
_symmetry.space_group_name_H-M   'P 1'
#
loop_
_entity.id
_entity.type
_entity.pdbx_description
1 polymer ?
#
loop_
_entity_poly.entity_id
_entity_poly.type
_entity_poly.pdbx_seq_one_letter_code
_entity_poly.pdbx_strand_id
1 'polypeptide(L)'
;MTARVSFGRWAWRELSIHPHLKALFLCAYVLAIGLGLAALIAPPTSIEVEIGPALTTAWGWLSLLAGIVGSLAVLPGWWWAEKLACGLLLLGLAIYLGTVVYLQITGSGNRYAQMTLFGFGIIIAAFRIAQTWKYAYEPRPKLR
;
A
#
# COMPACT_ATOMS: atom_id res chain seq x y z
N MET A 1 -14.06 15.61 -34.12
CA MET A 1 -14.43 15.64 -32.70
C MET A 1 -14.06 14.30 -32.08
N THR A 2 -12.97 14.22 -31.32
CA THR A 2 -12.56 13.00 -30.61
C THR A 2 -13.46 12.82 -29.40
N ALA A 3 -14.28 11.77 -29.39
CA ALA A 3 -15.11 11.43 -28.25
C ALA A 3 -14.20 11.23 -27.02
N ARG A 4 -14.34 12.07 -25.99
CA ARG A 4 -13.62 11.90 -24.73
C ARG A 4 -14.02 10.55 -24.14
N VAL A 5 -13.09 9.61 -24.15
CA VAL A 5 -13.28 8.32 -23.48
C VAL A 5 -13.52 8.61 -21.99
N SER A 6 -14.67 8.23 -21.47
CA SER A 6 -15.00 8.40 -20.04
C SER A 6 -13.96 7.66 -19.18
N PHE A 7 -13.55 8.25 -18.06
CA PHE A 7 -12.56 7.67 -17.13
C PHE A 7 -12.82 6.19 -16.82
N GLY A 8 -14.08 5.82 -16.54
CA GLY A 8 -14.44 4.43 -16.25
C GLY A 8 -14.15 3.44 -17.40
N ARG A 9 -14.41 3.85 -18.65
CA ARG A 9 -14.09 3.02 -19.84
C ARG A 9 -12.59 2.88 -20.05
N TRP A 10 -11.82 3.94 -19.77
CA TRP A 10 -10.36 3.88 -19.81
C TRP A 10 -9.80 2.98 -18.70
N ALA A 11 -10.24 3.16 -17.45
CA ALA A 11 -9.79 2.38 -16.31
C ALA A 11 -10.11 0.88 -16.49
N TRP A 12 -11.31 0.57 -16.98
CA TRP A 12 -11.71 -0.81 -17.29
C TRP A 12 -10.81 -1.45 -18.35
N ARG A 13 -10.51 -0.72 -19.44
CA ARG A 13 -9.59 -1.19 -20.47
C ARG A 13 -8.21 -1.48 -19.90
N GLU A 14 -7.70 -0.59 -19.06
CA GLU A 14 -6.36 -0.71 -18.50
C GLU A 14 -6.25 -1.87 -17.50
N LEU A 15 -7.30 -2.09 -16.71
CA LEU A 15 -7.42 -3.25 -15.84
C LEU A 15 -7.42 -4.54 -16.66
N SER A 16 -8.14 -4.59 -17.79
CA SER A 16 -8.30 -5.80 -18.61
C SER A 16 -7.01 -6.36 -19.23
N ILE A 17 -5.93 -5.57 -19.32
CA ILE A 17 -4.63 -6.02 -19.86
C ILE A 17 -3.97 -7.03 -18.91
N HIS A 18 -3.96 -6.72 -17.61
CA HIS A 18 -3.41 -7.56 -16.55
C HIS A 18 -4.35 -7.58 -15.33
N PRO A 19 -5.55 -8.18 -15.48
CA PRO A 19 -6.67 -7.95 -14.57
C PRO A 19 -6.37 -8.38 -13.14
N HIS A 20 -5.76 -9.55 -12.96
CA HIS A 20 -5.52 -10.08 -11.63
C HIS A 20 -4.47 -9.31 -10.84
N LEU A 21 -3.35 -8.95 -11.48
CA LEU A 21 -2.26 -8.24 -10.80
C LEU A 21 -2.64 -6.77 -10.51
N LYS A 22 -3.17 -6.05 -11.50
CA LYS A 22 -3.57 -4.65 -11.30
C LYS A 22 -4.71 -4.54 -10.28
N ALA A 23 -5.69 -5.45 -10.30
CA ALA A 23 -6.75 -5.49 -9.30
C ALA A 23 -6.22 -5.79 -7.90
N LEU A 24 -5.32 -6.78 -7.75
CA LEU A 24 -4.73 -7.13 -6.46
C LEU A 24 -4.03 -5.93 -5.82
N PHE A 25 -3.16 -5.23 -6.57
CA PHE A 25 -2.44 -4.08 -6.04
C PHE A 25 -3.35 -2.88 -5.80
N LEU A 26 -4.34 -2.64 -6.68
CA LEU A 26 -5.35 -1.61 -6.43
C LEU A 26 -6.10 -1.86 -5.12
N CYS A 27 -6.52 -3.11 -4.86
CA CYS A 27 -7.13 -3.50 -3.60
C CYS A 27 -6.18 -3.28 -2.42
N ALA A 28 -4.91 -3.68 -2.53
CA ALA A 28 -3.92 -3.45 -1.49
C ALA A 28 -3.73 -1.96 -1.16
N TYR A 29 -3.70 -1.10 -2.19
CA TYR A 29 -3.60 0.34 -1.99
C TYR A 29 -4.87 0.94 -1.38
N VAL A 30 -6.07 0.49 -1.77
CA VAL A 30 -7.33 0.89 -1.13
C VAL A 30 -7.36 0.48 0.34
N LEU A 31 -6.89 -0.73 0.67
CA LEU A 31 -6.75 -1.15 2.06
C LEU A 31 -5.74 -0.29 2.83
N ALA A 32 -4.65 0.15 2.21
CA ALA A 32 -3.71 1.07 2.83
C ALA A 32 -4.31 2.46 3.09
N ILE A 33 -5.17 2.96 2.19
CA ILE A 33 -5.98 4.17 2.43
C ILE A 33 -6.88 3.95 3.66
N GLY A 34 -7.60 2.84 3.70
CA GLY A 34 -8.47 2.49 4.83
C GLY A 34 -7.71 2.40 6.16
N LEU A 35 -6.53 1.76 6.15
CA LEU A 35 -5.65 1.68 7.31
C LEU A 35 -5.18 3.06 7.78
N GLY A 36 -4.72 3.91 6.85
CA GLY A 36 -4.27 5.26 7.16
C GLY A 36 -5.39 6.15 7.70
N LEU A 37 -6.59 6.09 7.10
CA LEU A 37 -7.76 6.81 7.60
C LEU A 37 -8.18 6.32 8.99
N ALA A 38 -8.24 5.01 9.20
CA ALA A 38 -8.55 4.44 10.51
C ALA A 38 -7.54 4.90 11.57
N ALA A 39 -6.25 4.86 11.25
CA ALA A 39 -5.18 5.32 12.14
C ALA A 39 -5.27 6.82 12.50
N LEU A 40 -5.69 7.66 11.56
CA LEU A 40 -5.79 9.12 11.77
C LEU A 40 -7.08 9.54 12.48
N ILE A 41 -8.17 8.78 12.31
CA ILE A 41 -9.48 9.08 12.95
C ILE A 41 -9.57 8.46 14.35
N ALA A 42 -9.11 7.23 14.49
CA ALA A 42 -9.19 6.43 15.70
C ALA A 42 -7.88 5.63 15.86
N PRO A 43 -6.78 6.28 16.31
CA PRO A 43 -5.49 5.63 16.44
C PRO A 43 -5.59 4.40 17.36
N PRO A 44 -4.96 3.26 16.98
CA PRO A 44 -4.99 2.07 17.81
C PRO A 44 -4.20 2.31 19.09
N THR A 45 -4.88 2.23 20.24
CA THR A 45 -4.30 2.49 21.56
C THR A 45 -3.09 1.61 21.87
N SER A 46 -3.08 0.37 21.38
CA SER A 46 -1.96 -0.55 21.54
C SER A 46 -0.67 -0.11 20.86
N ILE A 47 -0.75 0.82 19.90
CA ILE A 47 0.42 1.39 19.21
C ILE A 47 0.69 2.78 19.77
N GLU A 48 -0.36 3.60 19.92
CA GLU A 48 -0.24 4.98 20.39
C GLU A 48 0.40 5.09 21.78
N VAL A 49 0.08 4.17 22.69
CA VAL A 49 0.69 4.14 24.03
C VAL A 49 2.19 3.84 23.96
N GLU A 50 2.63 3.02 22.99
CA GLU A 50 4.01 2.54 22.91
C GLU A 50 4.94 3.52 22.17
N ILE A 51 4.50 4.07 21.05
CA ILE A 51 5.33 4.97 20.20
C ILE A 51 4.92 6.44 20.31
N GLY A 52 3.84 6.73 21.02
CA GLY A 52 3.31 8.07 21.19
C GLY A 52 2.41 8.56 20.03
N PRO A 53 1.65 9.63 20.27
CA PRO A 53 0.66 10.15 19.32
C PRO A 53 1.28 10.70 18.03
N ALA A 54 2.44 11.35 18.13
CA ALA A 54 3.12 11.95 16.97
C ALA A 54 3.58 10.88 15.96
N LEU A 55 4.24 9.81 16.43
CA LEU A 55 4.68 8.72 15.57
C LEU A 55 3.50 7.90 15.04
N THR A 56 2.45 7.72 15.82
CA THR A 56 1.21 7.05 15.37
C THR A 56 0.52 7.84 14.25
N THR A 57 0.48 9.17 14.37
CA THR A 57 -0.04 10.06 13.33
C THR A 57 0.82 9.98 12.06
N ALA A 58 2.15 10.03 12.21
CA ALA A 58 3.07 9.89 11.08
C ALA A 58 2.89 8.53 10.36
N TRP A 59 2.71 7.45 11.12
CA TRP A 59 2.40 6.13 10.59
C TRP A 59 1.09 6.08 9.80
N GLY A 60 0.04 6.73 10.31
CA GLY A 60 -1.24 6.88 9.60
C GLY A 60 -1.07 7.60 8.25
N TRP A 61 -0.30 8.70 8.23
CA TRP A 61 0.02 9.42 7.00
C TRP A 61 0.85 8.62 6.00
N LEU A 62 1.84 7.85 6.46
CA LEU A 62 2.62 6.97 5.59
C LEU A 62 1.72 5.99 4.85
N SER A 63 0.81 5.34 5.56
CA SER A 63 -0.14 4.37 4.98
C SER A 63 -1.13 5.05 4.03
N LEU A 64 -1.67 6.22 4.41
CA LEU A 64 -2.63 6.96 3.61
C LEU A 64 -2.01 7.47 2.30
N LEU A 65 -0.85 8.11 2.37
CA LEU A 65 -0.15 8.63 1.19
C LEU A 65 0.30 7.49 0.27
N ALA A 66 0.80 6.39 0.83
CA ALA A 66 1.12 5.19 0.05
C ALA A 66 -0.10 4.67 -0.72
N GLY A 67 -1.25 4.55 -0.04
CA GLY A 67 -2.49 4.09 -0.66
C GLY A 67 -2.98 5.02 -1.77
N ILE A 68 -2.99 6.33 -1.54
CA ILE A 68 -3.42 7.32 -2.55
C ILE A 68 -2.50 7.27 -3.76
N VAL A 69 -1.18 7.42 -3.56
CA VAL A 69 -0.21 7.44 -4.66
C VAL A 69 -0.22 6.12 -5.43
N GLY A 70 -0.27 4.98 -4.72
CA GLY A 70 -0.33 3.66 -5.33
C GLY A 70 -1.59 3.45 -6.18
N SER A 71 -2.76 3.83 -5.66
CA SER A 71 -4.04 3.70 -6.39
C SER A 71 -4.07 4.54 -7.67
N LEU A 72 -3.46 5.73 -7.64
CA LEU A 72 -3.39 6.63 -8.80
C LEU A 72 -2.35 6.16 -9.82
N ALA A 73 -1.27 5.50 -9.37
CA ALA A 73 -0.16 5.08 -10.21
C ALA A 73 -0.35 3.70 -10.86
N VAL A 74 -1.12 2.78 -10.23
CA VAL A 74 -1.23 1.38 -10.67
C VAL A 74 -1.92 1.19 -12.01
N LEU A 75 -2.99 1.93 -12.28
CA LEU A 75 -3.70 1.81 -13.56
C LEU A 75 -2.87 2.41 -14.69
N PRO A 76 -2.40 3.67 -14.62
CA PRO A 76 -1.56 4.25 -15.67
C PRO A 76 -0.22 3.54 -15.92
N GLY A 77 0.22 2.66 -15.02
CA GLY A 77 1.52 1.99 -15.09
C GLY A 77 2.68 2.92 -14.75
N TRP A 78 2.48 3.87 -13.81
CA TRP A 78 3.51 4.79 -13.32
C TRP A 78 4.40 4.12 -12.28
N TRP A 79 5.23 3.19 -12.72
CA TRP A 79 5.99 2.31 -11.84
C TRP A 79 7.00 3.01 -10.95
N TRP A 80 7.49 4.20 -11.29
CA TRP A 80 8.32 4.99 -10.36
C TRP A 80 7.50 5.49 -9.16
N ALA A 81 6.26 5.94 -9.39
CA ALA A 81 5.36 6.40 -8.35
C ALA A 81 4.85 5.23 -7.50
N GLU A 82 4.58 4.08 -8.12
CA GLU A 82 4.26 2.86 -7.38
C GLU A 82 5.41 2.40 -6.48
N LYS A 83 6.67 2.49 -6.94
CA LYS A 83 7.84 2.17 -6.09
C LYS A 83 7.90 3.08 -4.86
N LEU A 84 7.67 4.38 -5.03
CA LEU A 84 7.60 5.33 -3.92
C LEU A 84 6.46 4.97 -2.96
N ALA A 85 5.26 4.70 -3.49
CA ALA A 85 4.11 4.27 -2.70
C ALA A 85 4.41 2.99 -1.90
N CYS A 86 5.00 1.98 -2.54
CA CYS A 86 5.41 0.75 -1.86
C CYS A 86 6.51 1.01 -0.81
N GLY A 87 7.45 1.92 -1.05
CA GLY A 87 8.46 2.30 -0.06
C GLY A 87 7.85 2.94 1.19
N LEU A 88 6.92 3.88 1.00
CA LEU A 88 6.15 4.49 2.10
C LEU A 88 5.32 3.45 2.86
N LEU A 89 4.66 2.54 2.13
CA LEU A 89 3.89 1.45 2.74
C LEU A 89 4.79 0.52 3.55
N LEU A 90 5.95 0.12 3.01
CA LEU A 90 6.91 -0.72 3.72
C LEU A 90 7.41 -0.08 5.00
N LEU A 91 7.72 1.22 4.98
CA LEU A 91 8.11 1.95 6.17
C LEU A 91 7.00 1.93 7.22
N GLY A 92 5.75 2.22 6.83
CA GLY A 92 4.60 2.17 7.73
C GLY A 92 4.35 0.78 8.31
N LEU A 93 4.40 -0.26 7.48
CA LEU A 93 4.22 -1.65 7.92
C LEU A 93 5.36 -2.11 8.83
N ALA A 94 6.60 -1.69 8.57
CA ALA A 94 7.76 -2.03 9.39
C ALA A 94 7.69 -1.40 10.78
N ILE A 95 7.23 -0.14 10.89
CA ILE A 95 7.00 0.52 12.19
C ILE A 95 6.01 -0.30 13.01
N TYR A 96 4.83 -0.61 12.44
CA TYR A 96 3.81 -1.37 13.15
C TYR A 96 4.29 -2.77 13.53
N LEU A 97 4.88 -3.51 12.58
CA LEU A 97 5.39 -4.85 12.86
C LEU A 97 6.47 -4.84 13.93
N GLY A 98 7.37 -3.84 13.92
CA GLY A 98 8.38 -3.65 14.95
C GLY A 98 7.76 -3.44 16.33
N THR A 99 6.76 -2.57 16.45
CA THR A 99 6.02 -2.35 17.71
C THR A 99 5.33 -3.62 18.19
N VAL A 100 4.69 -4.37 17.29
CA VAL A 100 4.01 -5.63 17.65
C VAL A 100 5.00 -6.69 18.10
N VAL A 101 6.16 -6.82 17.44
CA VAL A 101 7.23 -7.74 17.85
C VAL A 101 7.75 -7.36 19.23
N TYR A 102 8.00 -6.07 19.48
CA TYR A 102 8.39 -5.59 20.80
C TYR A 102 7.36 -5.98 21.87
N LEU A 103 6.08 -5.67 21.64
CA LEU A 103 4.98 -6.01 22.55
C LEU A 103 4.77 -7.52 22.75
N GLN A 104 5.09 -8.34 21.76
CA GLN A 104 5.03 -9.79 21.88
C GLN A 104 6.12 -10.33 22.83
N ILE A 105 7.25 -9.63 22.95
CA ILE A 105 8.38 -10.03 23.80
C ILE A 105 8.21 -9.46 25.21
N THR A 106 7.72 -8.22 25.35
CA THR A 106 7.67 -7.50 26.62
C THR A 106 6.31 -7.52 27.32
N GLY A 107 5.23 -7.70 26.57
CA GLY A 107 3.86 -7.62 27.06
C GLY A 107 3.18 -8.97 27.25
N SER A 108 1.96 -8.94 27.78
CA SER A 108 1.07 -10.09 27.82
C SER A 108 0.15 -10.12 26.59
N GLY A 109 -0.27 -11.31 26.18
CA GLY A 109 -1.18 -11.53 25.05
C GLY A 109 -0.49 -12.03 23.77
N ASN A 110 -1.25 -12.74 22.94
CA ASN A 110 -0.78 -13.30 21.68
C ASN A 110 -0.98 -12.32 20.52
N ARG A 111 0.10 -11.96 19.83
CA ARG A 111 0.10 -11.03 18.69
C ARG A 111 0.58 -11.66 17.38
N TYR A 112 0.77 -12.99 17.33
CA TYR A 112 1.23 -13.68 16.11
C TYR A 112 0.32 -13.39 14.91
N ALA A 113 -1.00 -13.30 15.11
CA ALA A 113 -1.93 -12.96 14.03
C ALA A 113 -1.67 -11.56 13.43
N GLN A 114 -1.41 -10.56 14.27
CA GLN A 114 -1.07 -9.21 13.82
C GLN A 114 0.26 -9.24 13.06
N MET A 115 1.27 -9.93 13.60
CA MET A 115 2.57 -10.09 12.94
C MET A 115 2.44 -10.72 11.56
N THR A 116 1.65 -11.78 11.42
CA THR A 116 1.42 -12.46 10.14
C THR A 116 0.72 -11.56 9.12
N LEU A 117 -0.31 -10.82 9.52
CA LEU A 117 -1.04 -9.91 8.61
C LEU A 117 -0.15 -8.79 8.09
N PHE A 118 0.62 -8.14 8.96
CA PHE A 118 1.57 -7.10 8.55
C PHE A 118 2.73 -7.69 7.73
N GLY A 119 3.19 -8.90 8.06
CA GLY A 119 4.16 -9.65 7.27
C GLY A 119 3.68 -9.90 5.83
N PHE A 120 2.42 -10.29 5.64
CA PHE A 120 1.83 -10.42 4.30
C PHE A 120 1.82 -9.10 3.54
N GLY A 121 1.47 -7.99 4.19
CA GLY A 121 1.55 -6.66 3.59
C GLY A 121 2.95 -6.31 3.10
N ILE A 122 3.98 -6.64 3.89
CA ILE A 122 5.39 -6.41 3.54
C ILE A 122 5.76 -7.24 2.31
N ILE A 123 5.40 -8.53 2.28
CA ILE A 123 5.69 -9.42 1.14
C ILE A 123 5.04 -8.87 -0.14
N ILE A 124 3.78 -8.44 -0.08
CA ILE A 124 3.05 -7.87 -1.23
C ILE A 124 3.76 -6.61 -1.75
N ALA A 125 4.12 -5.69 -0.86
CA ALA A 125 4.78 -4.43 -1.25
C ALA A 125 6.20 -4.69 -1.80
N ALA A 126 6.98 -5.56 -1.18
CA ALA A 126 8.31 -5.95 -1.64
C ALA A 126 8.26 -6.64 -3.01
N PHE A 127 7.29 -7.54 -3.21
CA PHE A 127 7.05 -8.19 -4.50
C PHE A 127 6.74 -7.16 -5.60
N ARG A 128 5.93 -6.14 -5.30
CA ARG A 128 5.63 -5.08 -6.28
C ARG A 128 6.87 -4.28 -6.66
N ILE A 129 7.72 -3.95 -5.69
CA ILE A 129 8.99 -3.25 -5.97
C ILE A 129 9.89 -4.12 -6.85
N ALA A 130 10.00 -5.43 -6.56
CA ALA A 130 10.81 -6.34 -7.36
C ALA A 130 10.32 -6.42 -8.83
N GLN A 131 9.00 -6.50 -9.04
CA GLN A 131 8.40 -6.49 -10.39
C GLN A 131 8.69 -5.19 -11.16
N THR A 132 8.71 -4.07 -10.47
CA THR A 132 8.83 -2.73 -11.06
C THR A 132 10.26 -2.19 -11.03
N TRP A 133 11.24 -2.97 -10.54
CA TRP A 133 12.60 -2.50 -10.29
C TRP A 133 13.30 -1.99 -11.55
N LYS A 134 13.16 -2.74 -12.65
CA LYS A 134 13.91 -2.49 -13.89
C LYS A 134 13.40 -1.32 -14.72
N TYR A 135 12.14 -0.92 -14.55
CA TYR A 135 11.51 0.06 -15.43
C TYR A 135 10.81 1.18 -14.64
N ALA A 136 10.90 2.41 -15.15
CA ALA A 136 10.17 3.55 -14.59
C ALA A 136 8.68 3.53 -14.95
N TYR A 137 8.32 2.84 -16.04
CA TYR A 137 6.97 2.74 -16.57
C TYR A 137 6.68 1.33 -17.09
N GLU A 138 5.40 0.96 -17.11
CA GLU A 138 4.94 -0.30 -17.70
C GLU A 138 5.28 -0.38 -19.20
N PRO A 139 5.98 -1.44 -19.66
CA PRO A 139 6.19 -1.68 -21.08
C PRO A 139 4.86 -1.84 -21.80
N ARG A 140 4.52 -0.92 -22.69
CA ARG A 140 3.29 -1.04 -23.49
C ARG A 140 3.48 -2.14 -24.53
N PRO A 141 2.56 -3.12 -24.64
CA PRO A 141 2.59 -4.04 -25.77
C PRO A 141 2.55 -3.22 -27.06
N LYS A 142 3.40 -3.58 -28.04
CA LYS A 142 3.33 -2.97 -29.37
C LYS A 142 1.91 -3.22 -29.90
N LEU A 143 1.18 -2.16 -30.22
CA LEU A 143 -0.08 -2.25 -30.96
C LEU A 143 0.25 -3.02 -32.25
N ARG A 144 -0.27 -4.25 -32.37
CA ARG A 144 -0.28 -5.01 -33.63
C ARG A 144 -1.48 -4.58 -34.44
#